data_AF-A0A6B3GW93-F1
#
_entry.id   AF-A0A6B3GW93-F1
#
_cell.length_a   1.000
_cell.length_b   1.000
_cell.length_c   1.000
_cell.angle_alpha   90.00
_cell.angle_beta   90.00
_cell.angle_gamma   90.00
#
_symmetry.space_group_name_H-M   'P 1'
#
loop_
_entity.id
_entity.type
_entity.pdbx_description
1 polymer ?
#
loop_
_entity_poly.entity_id
_entity_poly.type
_entity_poly.pdbx_seq_one_letter_code
_entity_poly.pdbx_strand_id
1 'polypeptide(L)'
;SPDRMLLGRLFSYADAHRYRIGGNYQQLPVNAPVAPVHTYSKDGAMAYRKTTDPVYAPNSKGGPEADTARYGTPPSWYADGDITRAAYVDHAEDDDWGQAGTMVREVLDDAARDRLVDNVVGHLLNGVTEPVLQRAFQYWSNIDAGIGKRIEEGVRAKAGEKDPKAGEQGNPARSSMQHKA
;
A
#
# COMPACT_ATOMS: atom_id res chain seq x y z
N SER A 1 -5.49 -6.16 -14.72
CA SER A 1 -4.14 -6.70 -14.42
C SER A 1 -4.28 -7.74 -13.32
N PRO A 2 -3.61 -8.89 -13.42
CA PRO A 2 -3.57 -9.93 -12.39
C PRO A 2 -2.54 -9.66 -11.27
N ASP A 3 -2.11 -8.41 -11.10
CA ASP A 3 -1.20 -7.98 -10.03
C ASP A 3 -1.73 -8.41 -8.64
N ARG A 4 -0.92 -9.17 -7.90
CA ARG A 4 -1.31 -9.76 -6.62
C ARG A 4 -1.55 -8.71 -5.52
N MET A 5 -0.83 -7.60 -5.54
CA MET A 5 -1.04 -6.48 -4.62
C MET A 5 -2.36 -5.76 -4.93
N LEU A 6 -2.67 -5.55 -6.21
CA LEU A 6 -3.94 -4.95 -6.63
C LEU A 6 -5.14 -5.83 -6.22
N LEU A 7 -5.05 -7.14 -6.43
CA LEU A 7 -6.11 -8.09 -6.03
C LEU A 7 -6.34 -8.08 -4.51
N GLY A 8 -5.28 -8.05 -3.70
CA GLY A 8 -5.40 -7.95 -2.25
C GLY A 8 -6.04 -6.63 -1.79
N ARG A 9 -5.70 -5.51 -2.45
CA ARG A 9 -6.24 -4.18 -2.14
C ARG A 9 -7.74 -4.07 -2.44
N LEU A 10 -8.22 -4.76 -3.47
CA LEU A 10 -9.65 -4.79 -3.83
C LEU A 10 -10.51 -5.28 -2.65
N PHE A 11 -10.04 -6.29 -1.93
CA PHE A 11 -10.69 -6.77 -0.71
C PHE A 11 -10.50 -5.79 0.46
N SER A 12 -9.25 -5.39 0.72
CA SER A 12 -8.86 -4.67 1.93
C SER A 12 -9.63 -3.36 2.15
N TYR A 13 -9.83 -2.57 1.11
CA TYR A 13 -10.43 -1.23 1.29
C TYR A 13 -11.89 -1.28 1.69
N ALA A 14 -12.70 -2.11 1.04
CA ALA A 14 -14.11 -2.23 1.39
C ALA A 14 -14.29 -2.78 2.81
N ASP A 15 -13.44 -3.73 3.23
CA ASP A 15 -13.45 -4.28 4.58
C ASP A 15 -13.10 -3.23 5.64
N ALA A 16 -11.99 -2.50 5.45
CA ALA A 16 -11.56 -1.45 6.37
C ALA A 16 -12.61 -0.34 6.53
N HIS A 17 -13.33 0.01 5.46
CA HIS A 17 -14.43 0.98 5.53
C HIS A 17 -15.60 0.51 6.39
N ARG A 18 -15.95 -0.79 6.32
CA ARG A 18 -17.02 -1.36 7.16
C ARG A 18 -16.65 -1.32 8.63
N TYR A 19 -15.38 -1.62 8.95
CA TYR A 19 -14.89 -1.52 10.32
C TYR A 19 -14.90 -0.08 10.83
N ARG A 20 -14.38 0.87 10.05
CA ARG A 20 -14.21 2.26 10.49
C ARG A 20 -15.52 3.06 10.57
N ILE A 21 -16.47 2.78 9.68
CA ILE A 21 -17.68 3.60 9.50
C ILE A 21 -18.96 2.77 9.62
N GLY A 22 -19.01 1.64 8.92
CA GLY A 22 -20.19 0.75 8.88
C GLY A 22 -20.61 0.38 7.45
N GLY A 23 -21.60 -0.48 7.31
CA GLY A 23 -22.04 -1.03 6.02
C GLY A 23 -22.50 0.03 5.01
N ASN A 24 -23.02 1.16 5.49
CA ASN A 24 -23.52 2.27 4.67
C ASN A 24 -22.47 3.38 4.46
N TYR A 25 -21.17 3.09 4.51
CA TYR A 25 -20.10 4.10 4.37
C TYR A 25 -20.13 4.87 3.04
N GLN A 26 -20.56 4.23 1.94
CA GLN A 26 -20.67 4.84 0.60
C GLN A 26 -21.73 5.92 0.54
N GLN A 27 -22.59 5.95 1.53
CA GLN A 27 -23.72 6.82 1.60
C GLN A 27 -23.22 8.22 2.08
N LEU A 28 -22.17 8.34 2.92
CA LEU A 28 -21.72 9.65 3.45
C LEU A 28 -21.53 10.71 2.35
N PRO A 29 -21.89 12.01 2.56
CA PRO A 29 -21.86 13.02 1.50
C PRO A 29 -20.53 13.12 0.74
N VAL A 30 -19.40 12.96 1.43
CA VAL A 30 -18.06 12.97 0.81
C VAL A 30 -17.75 11.71 -0.01
N ASN A 31 -18.39 10.58 0.29
CA ASN A 31 -18.19 9.30 -0.39
C ASN A 31 -19.27 9.03 -1.45
N ALA A 32 -20.41 9.72 -1.37
CA ALA A 32 -21.55 9.48 -2.24
C ALA A 32 -21.24 9.92 -3.67
N PRO A 33 -21.62 9.13 -4.68
CA PRO A 33 -21.49 9.57 -6.06
C PRO A 33 -22.46 10.73 -6.33
N VAL A 34 -22.08 11.58 -7.28
CA VAL A 34 -22.93 12.65 -7.81
C VAL A 34 -24.04 12.09 -8.72
N ALA A 35 -23.77 10.95 -9.38
CA ALA A 35 -24.73 10.28 -10.24
C ALA A 35 -25.80 9.51 -9.43
N PRO A 36 -27.02 9.34 -9.97
CA PRO A 36 -28.02 8.47 -9.39
C PRO A 36 -27.49 7.04 -9.18
N VAL A 37 -27.82 6.44 -8.04
CA VAL A 37 -27.45 5.06 -7.72
C VAL A 37 -28.71 4.21 -7.67
N HIS A 38 -28.76 3.20 -8.54
CA HIS A 38 -29.84 2.22 -8.61
C HIS A 38 -29.27 0.87 -8.15
N THR A 39 -29.61 0.46 -6.92
CA THR A 39 -29.10 -0.77 -6.28
C THR A 39 -30.18 -1.43 -5.44
N TYR A 40 -30.05 -2.74 -5.23
CA TYR A 40 -30.87 -3.53 -4.32
C TYR A 40 -30.35 -3.55 -2.88
N SER A 41 -29.23 -2.87 -2.59
CA SER A 41 -28.73 -2.73 -1.22
C SER A 41 -29.75 -2.00 -0.33
N LYS A 42 -30.15 -2.63 0.77
CA LYS A 42 -31.16 -2.13 1.70
C LYS A 42 -30.71 -2.26 3.16
N ASP A 43 -31.23 -1.37 3.99
CA ASP A 43 -31.04 -1.34 5.45
C ASP A 43 -29.56 -1.26 5.87
N GLY A 44 -29.19 -1.93 6.97
CA GLY A 44 -27.90 -1.79 7.63
C GLY A 44 -27.86 -0.63 8.61
N ALA A 45 -26.92 -0.70 9.56
CA ALA A 45 -26.75 0.35 10.56
C ALA A 45 -26.51 1.72 9.89
N MET A 46 -27.13 2.76 10.45
CA MET A 46 -27.00 4.16 10.01
C MET A 46 -27.35 4.39 8.52
N ALA A 47 -28.27 3.61 7.94
CA ALA A 47 -28.80 3.89 6.61
C ALA A 47 -29.59 5.22 6.60
N TYR A 48 -29.16 6.21 5.80
CA TYR A 48 -29.92 7.44 5.60
C TYR A 48 -30.76 7.43 4.33
N ARG A 49 -30.33 6.73 3.26
CA ARG A 49 -31.15 6.47 2.07
C ARG A 49 -31.95 5.19 2.31
N LYS A 50 -33.24 5.34 2.55
CA LYS A 50 -34.16 4.21 2.64
C LYS A 50 -34.70 3.88 1.25
N THR A 51 -34.76 2.59 0.92
CA THR A 51 -35.39 2.09 -0.30
C THR A 51 -36.66 1.30 0.03
N THR A 52 -37.72 1.54 -0.72
CA THR A 52 -39.03 0.88 -0.59
C THR A 52 -39.26 -0.20 -1.64
N ASP A 53 -38.43 -0.24 -2.67
CA ASP A 53 -38.58 -1.15 -3.81
C ASP A 53 -38.23 -2.60 -3.41
N PRO A 54 -38.64 -3.60 -4.22
CA PRO A 54 -38.18 -4.98 -4.06
C PRO A 54 -36.65 -5.06 -4.05
N VAL A 55 -36.09 -5.89 -3.18
CA VAL A 55 -34.65 -6.02 -2.95
C VAL A 55 -34.00 -7.19 -3.69
N TYR A 56 -34.61 -7.62 -4.79
CA TYR A 56 -34.19 -8.82 -5.49
C TYR A 56 -34.34 -8.66 -7.00
N ALA A 57 -33.53 -9.42 -7.74
CA ALA A 57 -33.62 -9.58 -9.18
C ALA A 57 -33.49 -11.08 -9.54
N PRO A 58 -34.17 -11.55 -10.60
CA PRO A 58 -35.19 -10.83 -11.38
C PRO A 58 -36.50 -10.65 -10.58
N ASN A 59 -37.29 -9.63 -10.92
CA ASN A 59 -38.60 -9.39 -10.30
C ASN A 59 -39.61 -8.78 -11.29
N SER A 60 -40.92 -8.87 -10.99
CA SER A 60 -42.00 -8.39 -11.87
C SER A 60 -42.49 -6.97 -11.58
N LYS A 61 -41.81 -6.24 -10.69
CA LYS A 61 -42.17 -4.91 -10.21
C LYS A 61 -41.24 -3.82 -10.76
N GLY A 62 -40.27 -4.19 -11.59
CA GLY A 62 -39.22 -3.29 -12.07
C GLY A 62 -38.09 -3.10 -11.06
N GLY A 63 -37.17 -2.19 -11.35
CA GLY A 63 -36.04 -1.86 -10.49
C GLY A 63 -34.71 -1.77 -11.25
N PRO A 64 -33.58 -1.68 -10.52
CA PRO A 64 -32.25 -1.70 -11.12
C PRO A 64 -32.01 -2.95 -11.97
N GLU A 65 -31.49 -2.77 -13.18
CA GLU A 65 -31.06 -3.86 -14.08
C GLU A 65 -29.61 -3.66 -14.49
N ALA A 66 -28.90 -4.77 -14.74
CA ALA A 66 -27.53 -4.71 -15.22
C ALA A 66 -27.52 -4.31 -16.71
N ASP A 67 -26.94 -3.16 -17.03
CA ASP A 67 -26.84 -2.62 -18.39
C ASP A 67 -25.47 -2.94 -19.02
N THR A 68 -25.22 -4.23 -19.29
CA THR A 68 -23.97 -4.68 -19.92
C THR A 68 -23.88 -4.28 -21.40
N ALA A 69 -25.00 -3.94 -22.04
CA ALA A 69 -25.01 -3.45 -23.41
C ALA A 69 -24.37 -2.05 -23.50
N ARG A 70 -24.64 -1.17 -22.53
CA ARG A 70 -24.07 0.17 -22.48
C ARG A 70 -22.69 0.23 -21.83
N TYR A 71 -22.46 -0.57 -20.78
CA TYR A 71 -21.24 -0.48 -19.96
C TYR A 71 -20.25 -1.64 -20.17
N GLY A 72 -20.56 -2.55 -21.08
CA GLY A 72 -19.76 -3.73 -21.36
C GLY A 72 -19.91 -4.84 -20.32
N THR A 73 -19.26 -5.97 -20.58
CA THR A 73 -19.14 -7.05 -19.60
C THR A 73 -18.07 -6.73 -18.56
N PRO A 74 -18.18 -7.23 -17.32
CA PRO A 74 -17.12 -7.10 -16.33
C PRO A 74 -15.78 -7.59 -16.90
N PRO A 75 -14.68 -6.87 -16.65
CA PRO A 75 -13.37 -7.25 -17.17
C PRO A 75 -12.94 -8.60 -16.58
N SER A 76 -12.48 -9.49 -17.44
CA SER A 76 -11.89 -10.77 -17.07
C SER A 76 -10.53 -10.95 -17.76
N TRP A 77 -9.77 -11.94 -17.32
CA TRP A 77 -8.55 -12.40 -17.98
C TRP A 77 -8.56 -13.92 -18.02
N TYR A 78 -7.84 -14.49 -18.99
CA TYR A 78 -7.66 -15.93 -19.07
C TYR A 78 -6.77 -16.42 -17.92
N ALA A 79 -7.15 -17.51 -17.27
CA ALA A 79 -6.39 -18.15 -16.21
C ALA A 79 -6.39 -19.67 -16.41
N ASP A 80 -5.25 -20.31 -16.21
CA ASP A 80 -5.02 -21.75 -16.36
C ASP A 80 -3.94 -22.22 -15.35
N GLY A 81 -3.86 -23.52 -15.11
CA GLY A 81 -2.91 -24.16 -14.18
C GLY A 81 -3.44 -24.43 -12.77
N ASP A 82 -2.57 -24.98 -11.92
CA ASP A 82 -2.93 -25.38 -10.55
C ASP A 82 -3.16 -24.19 -9.62
N ILE A 83 -4.11 -24.33 -8.70
CA ILE A 83 -4.31 -23.38 -7.61
C ILE A 83 -3.19 -23.55 -6.59
N THR A 84 -2.27 -22.59 -6.54
CA THR A 84 -1.10 -22.63 -5.65
C THR A 84 -0.94 -21.33 -4.85
N ARG A 85 -0.19 -21.41 -3.75
CA ARG A 85 0.32 -20.25 -3.00
C ARG A 85 1.84 -20.24 -3.08
N ALA A 86 2.35 -19.72 -4.19
CA ALA A 86 3.78 -19.61 -4.45
C ALA A 86 4.25 -18.15 -4.40
N ALA A 87 5.57 -17.93 -4.33
CA ALA A 87 6.15 -16.62 -4.56
C ALA A 87 5.78 -16.09 -5.96
N TYR A 88 5.97 -14.79 -6.19
CA TYR A 88 5.97 -14.29 -7.56
C TYR A 88 7.17 -14.90 -8.27
N VAL A 89 7.00 -15.26 -9.55
CA VAL A 89 8.12 -15.67 -10.39
C VAL A 89 8.54 -14.42 -11.11
N ASP A 90 9.72 -13.92 -10.77
CA ASP A 90 10.27 -12.70 -11.34
C ASP A 90 10.41 -12.86 -12.86
N HIS A 91 10.11 -11.80 -13.60
CA HIS A 91 10.44 -11.76 -15.01
C HIS A 91 11.98 -11.78 -15.17
N ALA A 92 12.50 -12.24 -16.31
CA ALA A 92 13.95 -12.42 -16.47
C ALA A 92 14.75 -11.10 -16.32
N GLU A 93 14.11 -9.97 -16.61
CA GLU A 93 14.62 -8.61 -16.49
C GLU A 93 14.22 -7.93 -15.17
N ASP A 94 13.44 -8.59 -14.31
CA ASP A 94 13.08 -8.05 -13.00
C ASP A 94 14.27 -8.25 -12.03
N ASP A 95 14.68 -7.17 -11.37
CA ASP A 95 15.59 -7.20 -10.24
C ASP A 95 15.17 -6.18 -9.18
N ASP A 96 15.74 -6.29 -7.98
CA ASP A 96 15.48 -5.36 -6.88
C ASP A 96 16.34 -4.08 -6.95
N TRP A 97 17.24 -3.94 -7.93
CA TRP A 97 18.38 -3.01 -7.88
C TRP A 97 18.42 -2.00 -9.02
N GLY A 98 18.04 -2.40 -10.22
CA GLY A 98 18.11 -1.64 -11.46
C GLY A 98 17.30 -0.36 -11.37
N GLN A 99 16.01 -0.44 -11.08
CA GLN A 99 15.15 0.75 -10.96
C GLN A 99 15.60 1.69 -9.83
N ALA A 100 15.96 1.13 -8.67
CA ALA A 100 16.44 1.92 -7.54
C ALA A 100 17.78 2.61 -7.86
N GLY A 101 18.67 1.90 -8.54
CA GLY A 101 19.96 2.41 -9.00
C GLY A 101 19.81 3.51 -10.05
N THR A 102 18.89 3.34 -11.01
CA THR A 102 18.54 4.38 -11.99
C THR A 102 18.00 5.63 -11.31
N MET A 103 17.10 5.46 -10.33
CA MET A 103 16.58 6.58 -9.53
C MET A 103 17.73 7.33 -8.86
N VAL A 104 18.63 6.61 -8.17
CA VAL A 104 19.81 7.21 -7.54
C VAL A 104 20.66 7.93 -8.57
N ARG A 105 21.03 7.28 -9.69
CA ARG A 105 22.07 7.75 -10.62
C ARG A 105 21.61 8.79 -11.65
N GLU A 106 20.37 8.72 -12.09
CA GLU A 106 19.92 9.47 -13.27
C GLU A 106 18.79 10.46 -12.93
N VAL A 107 18.06 10.23 -11.84
CA VAL A 107 16.91 11.08 -11.45
C VAL A 107 17.28 12.05 -10.33
N LEU A 108 18.05 11.60 -9.33
CA LEU A 108 18.44 12.45 -8.20
C LEU A 108 19.64 13.34 -8.53
N ASP A 109 19.49 14.64 -8.26
CA ASP A 109 20.60 15.58 -8.17
C ASP A 109 21.45 15.35 -6.90
N ASP A 110 22.62 15.98 -6.84
CA ASP A 110 23.57 15.79 -5.73
C ASP A 110 22.96 16.17 -4.38
N ALA A 111 22.23 17.28 -4.33
CA ALA A 111 21.57 17.73 -3.11
C ALA A 111 20.50 16.73 -2.63
N ALA A 112 19.78 16.07 -3.54
CA ALA A 112 18.80 15.04 -3.22
C ALA A 112 19.47 13.75 -2.75
N ARG A 113 20.61 13.37 -3.35
CA ARG A 113 21.42 12.24 -2.86
C ARG A 113 21.95 12.51 -1.46
N ASP A 114 22.38 13.73 -1.17
CA ASP A 114 22.83 14.12 0.17
C ASP A 114 21.70 13.97 1.20
N ARG A 115 20.49 14.45 0.86
CA ARG A 115 19.30 14.26 1.72
C ARG A 115 18.92 12.79 1.88
N LEU A 116 19.03 11.99 0.82
CA LEU A 116 18.78 10.54 0.88
C LEU A 116 19.75 9.89 1.88
N VAL A 117 21.05 10.14 1.75
CA VAL A 117 22.07 9.62 2.67
C VAL A 117 21.80 10.07 4.10
N ASP A 118 21.56 11.36 4.34
CA ASP A 118 21.29 11.88 5.69
C ASP A 118 20.05 11.23 6.33
N ASN A 119 18.95 11.09 5.58
CA ASN A 119 17.73 10.44 6.07
C ASN A 119 17.96 8.95 6.40
N VAL A 120 18.69 8.22 5.55
CA VAL A 120 18.97 6.81 5.80
C VAL A 120 19.89 6.65 7.01
N VAL A 121 20.94 7.46 7.13
CA VAL A 121 21.84 7.47 8.29
C VAL A 121 21.04 7.75 9.57
N GLY A 122 20.19 8.77 9.58
CA GLY A 122 19.32 9.08 10.72
C GLY A 122 18.47 7.87 11.13
N HIS A 123 17.76 7.26 10.19
CA HIS A 123 16.94 6.09 10.50
C HIS A 123 17.74 4.89 11.04
N LEU A 124 18.96 4.66 10.53
CA LEU A 124 19.83 3.57 10.99
C LEU A 124 20.43 3.83 12.38
N LEU A 125 20.55 5.09 12.83
CA LEU A 125 20.98 5.43 14.19
C LEU A 125 19.91 5.19 15.26
N ASN A 126 18.67 4.89 14.87
CA ASN A 126 17.53 4.72 15.79
C ASN A 126 17.49 3.34 16.47
N GLY A 127 18.61 2.92 17.08
CA GLY A 127 18.72 1.69 17.85
C GLY A 127 18.78 0.41 17.01
N VAL A 128 19.18 0.52 15.74
CA VAL A 128 19.37 -0.63 14.85
C VAL A 128 20.59 -1.43 15.29
N THR A 129 20.44 -2.75 15.42
CA THR A 129 21.52 -3.63 15.87
C THR A 129 22.54 -3.88 14.77
N GLU A 130 23.79 -4.15 15.15
CA GLU A 130 24.89 -4.37 14.21
C GLU A 130 24.60 -5.41 13.10
N PRO A 131 23.98 -6.58 13.38
CA PRO A 131 23.65 -7.53 12.32
C PRO A 131 22.64 -7.00 11.29
N VAL A 132 21.78 -6.05 11.69
CA VAL A 132 20.82 -5.41 10.78
C VAL A 132 21.51 -4.28 10.00
N LEU A 133 22.40 -3.52 10.64
CA LEU A 133 23.22 -2.50 9.96
C LEU A 133 24.02 -3.10 8.80
N GLN A 134 24.71 -4.22 9.04
CA GLN A 134 25.48 -4.92 8.00
C GLN A 134 24.63 -5.29 6.77
N ARG A 135 23.41 -5.81 7.01
CA ARG A 135 22.47 -6.13 5.92
C ARG A 135 21.97 -4.88 5.21
N ALA A 136 21.72 -3.79 5.94
CA ALA A 136 21.29 -2.53 5.36
C ALA A 136 22.40 -1.92 4.47
N PHE A 137 23.65 -1.93 4.92
CA PHE A 137 24.78 -1.46 4.11
C PHE A 137 24.97 -2.29 2.84
N GLN A 138 24.85 -3.62 2.96
CA GLN A 138 24.86 -4.50 1.80
C GLN A 138 23.72 -4.17 0.82
N TYR A 139 22.50 -3.99 1.32
CA TYR A 139 21.33 -3.66 0.50
C TYR A 139 21.52 -2.35 -0.26
N TRP A 140 21.95 -1.28 0.42
CA TRP A 140 22.23 0.01 -0.24
C TRP A 140 23.41 -0.05 -1.20
N SER A 141 24.42 -0.87 -0.92
CA SER A 141 25.55 -1.08 -1.84
C SER A 141 25.16 -1.82 -3.11
N ASN A 142 24.18 -2.74 -3.04
CA ASN A 142 23.63 -3.40 -4.23
C ASN A 142 22.86 -2.42 -5.14
N ILE A 143 22.26 -1.37 -4.58
CA ILE A 143 21.61 -0.29 -5.34
C ILE A 143 22.67 0.61 -6.01
N ASP A 144 23.60 1.12 -5.20
CA ASP A 144 24.71 1.96 -5.63
C ASP A 144 25.84 1.92 -4.60
N ALA A 145 27.02 1.44 -5.01
CA ALA A 145 28.17 1.26 -4.12
C ALA A 145 28.65 2.58 -3.48
N GLY A 146 28.52 3.71 -4.19
CA GLY A 146 28.91 5.02 -3.69
C GLY A 146 27.98 5.50 -2.58
N ILE A 147 26.66 5.38 -2.80
CA ILE A 147 25.65 5.71 -1.79
C ILE A 147 25.75 4.76 -0.58
N GLY A 148 25.89 3.45 -0.82
CA GLY A 148 26.05 2.45 0.25
C GLY A 148 27.23 2.78 1.17
N LYS A 149 28.39 3.11 0.60
CA LYS A 149 29.57 3.53 1.36
C LYS A 149 29.33 4.79 2.18
N ARG A 150 28.73 5.83 1.58
CA ARG A 150 28.42 7.09 2.26
C ARG A 150 27.47 6.88 3.45
N ILE A 151 26.50 5.98 3.30
CA ILE A 151 25.57 5.61 4.39
C ILE A 151 26.32 4.90 5.51
N GLU A 152 27.15 3.90 5.20
CA GLU A 152 27.94 3.19 6.21
C GLU A 152 28.85 4.15 6.97
N GLU A 153 29.65 4.95 6.27
CA GLU A 153 30.54 5.95 6.88
C GLU A 153 29.76 6.92 7.76
N GLY A 154 28.60 7.40 7.30
CA GLY A 154 27.74 8.30 8.07
C GLY A 154 27.22 7.68 9.37
N VAL A 155 26.79 6.41 9.33
CA VAL A 155 26.34 5.69 10.53
C VAL A 155 27.51 5.43 11.48
N ARG A 156 28.67 5.01 10.98
CA ARG A 156 29.86 4.74 11.81
C ARG A 156 30.38 6.01 12.49
N ALA A 157 30.44 7.13 11.76
CA ALA A 157 30.89 8.41 12.28
C ALA A 157 29.97 8.93 13.40
N LYS A 158 28.66 8.63 13.32
CA LYS A 158 27.64 9.06 14.26
C LYS A 158 27.18 7.96 15.22
N ALA A 159 27.92 6.86 15.38
CA ALA A 159 27.45 5.67 16.12
C ALA A 159 27.09 5.93 17.59
N GLY A 160 27.64 7.00 18.21
CA GLY A 160 27.30 7.44 19.56
C GLY A 160 26.14 8.43 19.64
N GLU A 161 25.62 8.88 18.49
CA GLU A 161 24.54 9.84 18.38
C GLU A 161 23.22 9.12 18.10
N LYS A 162 22.11 9.74 18.49
CA LYS A 162 20.77 9.36 18.05
C LYS A 162 20.33 10.35 16.98
N ASP A 163 19.49 9.91 16.04
CA ASP A 163 18.90 10.84 15.08
C ASP A 163 18.20 11.98 15.82
N PRO A 164 18.54 13.25 15.57
CA PRO A 164 17.84 14.38 16.18
C PRO A 164 16.33 14.37 15.85
N LYS A 165 15.92 13.70 14.76
CA LYS A 165 14.53 13.53 14.34
C LYS A 165 13.87 12.26 14.92
N ALA A 166 14.58 11.46 15.72
CA ALA A 166 14.07 10.19 16.26
C ALA A 166 12.74 10.34 17.01
N GLY A 167 12.59 11.44 17.77
CA GLY A 167 11.36 11.74 18.51
C GLY A 167 10.17 12.07 17.61
N GLU A 168 10.40 12.76 16.49
CA GLU A 168 9.38 13.15 15.51
C GLU A 168 8.98 12.00 14.59
N GLN A 169 9.93 11.10 14.29
CA GLN A 169 9.72 9.90 13.47
C GLN A 169 9.08 8.73 14.25
N GLY A 170 8.93 8.86 15.57
CA GLY A 170 8.31 7.86 16.41
C GLY A 170 6.84 7.68 16.03
N ASN A 171 6.48 6.52 15.48
CA ASN A 171 5.08 6.15 15.32
C ASN A 171 4.51 5.77 16.70
N PRO A 172 3.55 6.54 17.27
CA PRO A 172 2.97 6.23 18.58
C PRO A 172 2.29 4.85 18.62
N ALA A 173 1.88 4.31 17.47
CA ALA A 173 1.30 2.98 17.40
C ALA A 173 2.35 1.86 17.57
N ARG A 174 3.65 2.10 17.31
CA ARG A 174 4.70 1.08 17.50
C ARG A 174 4.97 0.76 18.97
N SER A 175 4.92 1.74 19.87
CA SER A 175 5.15 1.51 21.31
C SER A 175 4.10 0.58 21.92
N SER A 176 2.84 0.70 21.49
CA SER A 176 1.75 -0.18 21.94
C SER A 176 1.90 -1.64 21.48
N MET A 177 2.61 -1.91 20.38
CA MET A 177 2.87 -3.26 19.90
C MET A 177 4.10 -3.90 20.57
N GLN A 178 5.12 -3.10 20.90
CA GLN A 178 6.31 -3.58 21.62
C GLN A 178 6.01 -3.99 23.07
N HIS A 179 4.99 -3.40 23.71
CA HIS A 179 4.55 -3.82 25.04
C HIS A 179 3.71 -5.11 25.06
N LYS A 180 3.24 -5.58 23.90
CA LYS A 180 2.41 -6.79 23.77
C LYS A 180 3.20 -8.03 23.35
N ALA A 181 4.50 -7.89 23.06
CA ALA A 181 5.43 -8.99 22.81
C ALA A 181 6.26 -9.26 24.07
#